data_AF-A0AA36JJI0-F1
#
_entry.id   AF-A0AA36JJI0-F1
#
_cell.length_a   1.000
_cell.length_b   1.000
_cell.length_c   1.000
_cell.angle_alpha   90.00
_cell.angle_beta   90.00
_cell.angle_gamma   90.00
#
_symmetry.space_group_name_H-M   'P 1'
#
loop_
_entity.id
_entity.type
_entity.pdbx_description
1 polymer ?
#
loop_
_entity_poly.entity_id
_entity_poly.type
_entity_poly.pdbx_seq_one_letter_code
_entity_poly.pdbx_strand_id
1 'polypeptide(L)'
;MCQRHTVEEDDGPGCYAVIHDKLEVNKARSSSGGDIVGKLAAGGTVNVIEVSRVPEQQKVRAHIEAPAGWITLLDASGIRYAVRSKRPPPRSERSACTVWGR
;
A
#
# COMPACT_ATOMS: atom_id res chain seq x y z
N MET A 1 -0.31 12.62 34.81
CA MET A 1 -0.13 13.41 33.57
C MET A 1 -0.28 12.42 32.43
N CYS A 2 -1.48 12.35 31.84
CA CYS A 2 -1.83 11.29 30.90
C CYS A 2 -1.25 11.61 29.53
N GLN A 3 -0.15 10.97 29.14
CA GLN A 3 0.29 10.98 27.74
C GLN A 3 -0.70 10.10 26.96
N ARG A 4 -1.65 10.76 26.30
CA ARG A 4 -2.41 10.16 25.20
C ARG A 4 -1.39 9.75 24.14
N HIS A 5 -1.00 8.48 24.15
CA HIS A 5 -0.36 7.86 23.00
C HIS A 5 -1.41 7.85 21.89
N THR A 6 -1.38 8.87 21.03
CA THR A 6 -2.13 8.93 19.78
C THR A 6 -1.54 7.89 18.83
N VAL A 7 -2.09 6.68 18.86
CA VAL A 7 -1.73 5.58 17.93
C VAL A 7 -2.18 5.88 16.48
N GLU A 8 -2.57 7.13 16.21
CA GLU A 8 -3.21 7.62 15.01
C GLU A 8 -2.35 8.63 14.23
N GLU A 9 -1.13 8.95 14.66
CA GLU A 9 -0.27 9.93 13.95
C GLU A 9 0.83 9.31 13.07
N ASP A 10 0.99 7.98 13.05
CA ASP A 10 2.09 7.34 12.30
C ASP A 10 1.73 6.94 10.85
N ASP A 11 0.42 6.85 10.53
CA ASP A 11 -0.06 6.55 9.18
C ASP A 11 -0.01 7.81 8.30
N GLY A 12 1.21 8.23 7.96
CA GLY A 12 1.51 9.33 7.05
C GLY A 12 2.22 8.86 5.78
N PRO A 13 2.46 9.77 4.82
CA PRO A 13 3.20 9.45 3.61
C PRO A 13 4.61 8.92 3.93
N GLY A 14 5.07 7.98 3.13
CA GLY A 14 6.36 7.31 3.31
C GLY A 14 6.39 5.93 2.67
N CYS A 15 7.50 5.22 2.87
CA CYS A 15 7.66 3.87 2.35
C CYS A 15 6.94 2.85 3.25
N TYR A 16 6.20 1.93 2.62
CA TYR A 16 5.48 0.84 3.28
C TYR A 16 5.81 -0.49 2.61
N ALA A 17 6.17 -1.48 3.40
CA ALA A 17 6.33 -2.87 2.97
C ALA A 17 5.01 -3.62 3.13
N VAL A 18 4.55 -4.23 2.05
CA VAL A 18 3.42 -5.14 2.00
C VAL A 18 3.78 -6.41 2.74
N ILE A 19 3.00 -6.76 3.76
CA ILE A 19 3.22 -7.97 4.57
C ILE A 19 2.28 -9.12 4.18
N HIS A 20 1.22 -8.81 3.44
CA HIS A 20 0.20 -9.78 3.08
C HIS A 20 0.16 -9.96 1.55
N ASP A 21 0.20 -11.21 1.10
CA ASP A 21 -0.03 -11.55 -0.29
C ASP A 21 -1.50 -11.31 -0.64
N LYS A 22 -1.78 -10.69 -1.79
CA LYS A 22 -3.10 -10.22 -2.27
C LYS A 22 -3.48 -8.78 -1.88
N LEU A 23 -2.50 -7.88 -1.77
CA LEU A 23 -2.82 -6.46 -1.71
C LEU A 23 -3.17 -5.93 -3.11
N GLU A 24 -4.44 -5.64 -3.34
CA GLU A 24 -4.92 -5.13 -4.63
C GLU A 24 -4.76 -3.60 -4.69
N VAL A 25 -4.08 -3.14 -5.75
CA VAL A 25 -3.91 -1.72 -6.03
C VAL A 25 -5.06 -1.28 -6.94
N ASN A 26 -5.94 -0.43 -6.42
CA ASN A 26 -7.08 0.11 -7.17
C ASN A 26 -6.73 1.48 -7.75
N LYS A 27 -7.04 1.76 -9.01
CA LYS A 27 -6.77 3.09 -9.59
C LYS A 27 -7.64 4.16 -8.94
N ALA A 28 -8.88 3.78 -8.61
CA ALA A 28 -9.86 4.65 -8.00
C ALA A 28 -9.85 4.53 -6.47
N ARG A 29 -10.17 5.64 -5.81
CA ARG A 29 -10.40 5.69 -4.36
C ARG A 29 -11.59 4.83 -3.94
N SER A 30 -12.54 4.60 -4.85
CA SER A 30 -13.77 3.83 -4.66
C SER A 30 -13.63 2.45 -5.30
N SER A 31 -13.97 1.39 -4.57
CA SER A 31 -13.97 0.00 -5.10
C SER A 31 -15.14 -0.30 -6.06
N SER A 32 -15.96 0.70 -6.38
CA SER A 32 -17.23 0.53 -7.10
C SER A 32 -17.08 0.28 -8.61
N GLY A 33 -15.87 0.16 -9.15
CA GLY A 33 -15.64 -0.04 -10.58
C GLY A 33 -14.24 -0.49 -10.92
N GLY A 34 -13.92 -1.76 -10.64
CA GLY A 34 -13.11 -2.66 -11.48
C GLY A 34 -11.65 -2.34 -11.88
N ASP A 35 -11.14 -1.12 -11.74
CA ASP A 35 -9.82 -0.74 -12.23
C ASP A 35 -8.71 -1.15 -11.25
N ILE A 36 -8.44 -2.46 -11.17
CA ILE A 36 -7.27 -3.00 -10.49
C ILE A 36 -6.05 -2.68 -11.35
N VAL A 37 -5.21 -1.76 -10.87
CA VAL A 37 -3.94 -1.37 -11.52
C VAL A 37 -2.95 -2.53 -11.47
N GLY A 38 -2.97 -3.27 -10.35
CA GLY A 38 -2.09 -4.41 -10.15
C GLY A 38 -2.30 -5.05 -8.78
N LYS A 39 -1.54 -6.12 -8.53
CA LYS A 39 -1.50 -6.80 -7.24
C LYS A 39 -0.07 -6.72 -6.72
N LEU A 40 0.07 -6.37 -5.45
CA LEU A 40 1.34 -6.40 -4.75
C LEU A 40 1.46 -7.73 -4.01
N ALA A 41 2.59 -8.41 -4.22
CA ALA A 41 2.97 -9.59 -3.47
C ALA A 41 3.51 -9.18 -2.08
N ALA A 42 3.49 -10.11 -1.12
CA ALA A 42 4.14 -9.87 0.17
C ALA A 42 5.65 -9.63 -0.04
N GLY A 43 6.20 -8.71 0.76
CA GLY A 43 7.57 -8.22 0.61
C GLY A 43 7.73 -7.09 -0.41
N GLY A 44 6.71 -6.81 -1.23
CA GLY A 44 6.67 -5.62 -2.08
C GLY A 44 6.78 -4.35 -1.22
N THR A 45 7.51 -3.35 -1.67
CA THR A 45 7.59 -2.07 -0.97
C THR A 45 7.07 -0.96 -1.86
N VAL A 46 6.26 -0.06 -1.32
CA VAL A 46 5.55 0.99 -2.04
C VAL A 46 5.72 2.32 -1.34
N ASN A 47 5.71 3.40 -2.11
CA ASN A 47 5.74 4.74 -1.53
C ASN A 47 4.32 5.32 -1.47
N VAL A 48 3.84 5.50 -0.25
CA VAL A 48 2.56 6.12 0.08
C VAL A 48 2.73 7.63 0.06
N ILE A 49 1.90 8.30 -0.74
CA ILE A 49 1.86 9.75 -0.85
C ILE A 49 0.68 10.37 -0.12
N GLU A 50 -0.39 9.61 0.09
CA GLU A 50 -1.57 10.08 0.82
C GLU A 50 -2.21 8.93 1.60
N VAL A 51 -2.78 9.23 2.77
CA VAL A 51 -3.53 8.25 3.56
C VAL A 51 -4.94 8.79 3.79
N SER A 52 -5.94 7.99 3.41
CA SER A 52 -7.35 8.26 3.59
C SER A 52 -7.97 7.24 4.52
N ARG A 53 -8.42 7.69 5.70
CA ARG A 53 -9.22 6.88 6.62
C ARG A 53 -10.68 6.94 6.21
N VAL A 54 -11.33 5.78 6.20
CA VAL A 54 -12.76 5.64 5.92
C VAL A 54 -13.41 5.15 7.21
N PRO A 55 -13.72 6.06 8.16
CA PRO A 55 -14.26 5.68 9.47
C PRO A 55 -15.60 4.94 9.33
N GLU A 56 -16.41 5.28 8.32
CA GLU A 56 -17.66 4.61 8.00
C GLU A 56 -17.49 3.10 7.72
N GLN A 57 -16.32 2.70 7.24
CA GLN A 57 -16.00 1.30 6.94
C GLN A 57 -14.96 0.72 7.91
N GLN A 58 -14.45 1.50 8.87
CA GLN A 58 -13.30 1.15 9.72
C GLN A 58 -12.05 0.73 8.93
N LYS A 59 -11.88 1.25 7.71
CA LYS A 59 -10.75 0.91 6.82
C LYS A 59 -9.81 2.08 6.66
N VAL A 60 -8.53 1.79 6.48
CA VAL A 60 -7.51 2.79 6.11
C VAL A 60 -7.00 2.46 4.72
N ARG A 61 -7.16 3.41 3.79
CA ARG A 61 -6.61 3.34 2.45
C ARG A 61 -5.43 4.27 2.33
N ALA A 62 -4.43 3.88 1.56
CA ALA A 62 -3.30 4.71 1.22
C ALA A 62 -3.16 4.81 -0.29
N HIS A 63 -2.92 6.01 -0.78
CA HIS A 63 -2.57 6.29 -2.16
C HIS A 63 -1.06 6.20 -2.31
N ILE A 64 -0.61 5.45 -3.31
CA ILE A 64 0.80 5.25 -3.66
C ILE A 64 1.12 5.96 -4.97
N GLU A 65 2.36 6.43 -5.13
CA GLU A 65 2.78 7.12 -6.35
C GLU A 65 3.04 6.17 -7.53
N ALA A 66 3.57 4.97 -7.26
CA ALA A 66 4.08 4.08 -8.29
C ALA A 66 3.95 2.60 -7.85
N PRO A 67 3.10 1.80 -8.52
CA PRO A 67 2.11 2.22 -9.52
C PRO A 67 1.04 3.13 -8.89
N ALA A 68 0.66 4.23 -9.56
CA ALA A 68 -0.32 5.17 -9.02
C ALA A 68 -1.65 4.46 -8.72
N GLY A 69 -2.04 4.45 -7.45
CA GLY A 69 -3.24 3.75 -7.03
C GLY A 69 -3.43 3.70 -5.52
N TRP A 70 -4.53 3.12 -5.11
CA TRP A 70 -5.02 3.01 -3.76
C TRP A 70 -4.85 1.59 -3.26
N ILE A 71 -4.15 1.45 -2.14
CA ILE A 71 -3.99 0.21 -1.40
C ILE A 71 -4.74 0.30 -0.07
N THR A 72 -5.16 -0.83 0.47
CA THR A 72 -5.70 -0.90 1.83
C THR A 72 -4.54 -1.10 2.79
N LEU A 73 -4.28 -0.17 3.71
CA LEU A 73 -3.31 -0.37 4.80
C LEU A 73 -3.91 -1.23 5.91
N LEU A 74 -5.16 -0.94 6.28
CA LEU A 74 -5.89 -1.58 7.37
C LEU A 74 -7.31 -1.88 6.91
N ASP A 75 -7.76 -3.12 7.12
CA ASP A 75 -9.15 -3.49 6.87
C ASP A 75 -10.02 -3.28 8.13
N ALA A 76 -11.35 -3.38 7.97
CA ALA A 76 -12.34 -3.20 9.04
C ALA A 76 -12.16 -4.23 10.17
N SER A 77 -11.59 -5.39 9.85
CA SER A 77 -11.23 -6.43 10.81
C SER A 77 -9.97 -6.10 11.63
N GLY A 78 -9.30 -4.98 11.38
CA GLY A 78 -8.04 -4.60 12.04
C GLY A 78 -6.80 -5.29 11.48
N ILE A 79 -6.91 -5.97 10.33
CA ILE A 79 -5.79 -6.64 9.67
C ILE A 79 -4.97 -5.61 8.88
N ARG A 80 -3.66 -5.54 9.15
CA ARG A 80 -2.71 -4.71 8.41
C ARG A 80 -2.17 -5.45 7.20
N TYR A 81 -2.21 -4.82 6.03
CA TYR A 81 -1.68 -5.39 4.79
C TYR A 81 -0.30 -4.82 4.45
N ALA A 82 0.02 -3.63 4.93
CA ALA A 82 1.32 -3.02 4.76
C ALA A 82 1.77 -2.30 6.03
N VAL A 83 3.07 -2.28 6.28
CA VAL A 83 3.70 -1.68 7.45
C VAL A 83 4.78 -0.70 6.99
N ARG A 84 4.98 0.39 7.74
CA ARG A 84 6.00 1.38 7.42
C ARG A 84 7.38 0.71 7.35
N SER A 85 8.08 0.93 6.25
CA SER A 85 9.40 0.37 5.98
C SER A 85 10.37 1.49 5.66
N LYS A 86 11.62 1.39 6.13
CA LYS A 86 12.70 2.31 5.73
C LYS A 86 13.34 1.91 4.41
N ARG A 87 13.05 0.71 3.91
CA ARG A 87 13.60 0.24 2.64
C ARG A 87 12.81 0.90 1.51
N PRO A 88 13.47 1.46 0.49
CA PRO A 88 12.74 1.92 -0.70
C PRO A 88 12.07 0.73 -1.41
N PRO A 89 11.03 0.98 -2.23
CA PRO A 89 10.52 -0.01 -3.18
C PRO A 89 11.68 -0.81 -3.78
N PRO A 90 11.66 -2.16 -3.81
CA PRO A 90 12.44 -2.85 -4.81
C PRO A 90 11.91 -2.29 -6.12
N ARG A 91 12.67 -1.37 -6.72
CA ARG A 91 12.38 -0.76 -8.01
C ARG A 91 12.00 -1.95 -8.86
N SER A 92 10.73 -2.08 -9.24
CA SER A 92 10.26 -3.19 -10.06
C SER A 92 11.17 -3.18 -11.27
N GLU A 93 12.18 -4.03 -11.21
CA GLU A 93 13.11 -4.30 -12.28
C GLU A 93 12.20 -5.00 -13.28
N ARG A 94 11.60 -4.16 -14.13
CA ARG A 94 11.18 -4.53 -15.46
C ARG A 94 12.18 -5.55 -15.94
N SER A 95 11.70 -6.78 -16.11
CA SER A 95 12.05 -7.68 -17.21
C SER A 95 13.18 -7.15 -18.10
N ALA A 96 14.40 -7.27 -17.63
CA ALA A 96 15.59 -7.06 -18.42
C ALA A 96 16.50 -8.25 -18.11
N CYS A 97 16.86 -8.97 -19.17
CA CYS A 97 17.45 -10.32 -19.18
C CYS A 97 16.37 -11.41 -18.97
N THR A 98 15.98 -12.20 -19.97
CA THR A 98 16.86 -12.90 -20.90
C THR A 98 16.06 -13.37 -22.12
N VAL A 99 16.34 -12.82 -23.30
CA VAL A 99 16.50 -13.66 -24.50
C VAL A 99 17.81 -13.23 -25.16
N TRP A 100 18.90 -13.84 -24.68
CA TRP A 100 20.09 -14.02 -25.50
C TRP A 100 19.82 -15.22 -26.39
N GLY A 101 19.91 -15.06 -27.71
CA GLY A 101 19.98 -16.23 -28.58
C GLY A 101 19.57 -15.98 -30.01
N ARG A 102 20.51 -15.43 -30.78
CA ARG A 102 20.83 -15.71 -32.20
C ARG A 102 19.70 -15.85 -33.21
#